data_AF-A0A1S2RAU1-F1
#
_entry.id   AF-A0A1S2RAU1-F1
#
_cell.length_a   1.000
_cell.length_b   1.000
_cell.length_c   1.000
_cell.angle_alpha   90.00
_cell.angle_beta   90.00
_cell.angle_gamma   90.00
#
_symmetry.space_group_name_H-M   'P 1'
#
loop_
_entity.id
_entity.type
_entity.pdbx_description
1 polymer ?
#
loop_
_entity_poly.entity_id
_entity_poly.type
_entity_poly.pdbx_seq_one_letter_code
_entity_poly.pdbx_strand_id
1 'polypeptide(L)'
;MASTIPEKIQHIASPGDRKFFHTLKDVLPDDYTIYYKAEIGDRLFDFLIIGPHLGILVLSTTGITNKSLLSVGDDQWHYLDASGQKKIMENPMTQARSQMDEIVSLLSKDNNLLHLEGKYRFQLKIPYGCGVVFTKMNEHDFMAAGLYSLMDPYLCFMSEELDKDEAGFSIDKFTDKLFDMITVSFRLSKPLKKEEIGAISYHLFPELKEYVQGNDSPDETLFLSPHTIKNPLSKQKKSRKKESVPFDICEYTKNLSKNYPHWNILILAFNRKTAQNLQQQMNIILNEPEDLFDFDFTTQNIESPKNHQNIKVRHFHSWMKSELKANEAIVFSSKEILLQFKKNFPEYDAIFIKESQLFKAEQIEFIKMLAGITQV
;
A
#
# COMPACT_ATOMS: atom_id res chain seq x y z
N MET A 1 -15.05 -8.84 -4.05
CA MET A 1 -14.50 -7.55 -4.54
C MET A 1 -13.07 -7.50 -4.07
N ALA A 2 -12.15 -7.21 -4.98
CA ALA A 2 -10.73 -7.14 -4.70
C ALA A 2 -10.40 -6.11 -3.61
N SER A 3 -9.31 -6.38 -2.88
CA SER A 3 -8.72 -5.41 -1.96
C SER A 3 -8.05 -4.29 -2.76
N THR A 4 -8.20 -3.04 -2.31
CA THR A 4 -7.57 -1.89 -2.95
C THR A 4 -6.70 -1.13 -1.97
N ILE A 5 -5.54 -0.66 -2.44
CA ILE A 5 -4.60 0.14 -1.65
C ILE A 5 -4.29 1.40 -2.47
N PRO A 6 -4.75 2.58 -2.04
CA PRO A 6 -5.61 2.84 -0.88
C PRO A 6 -7.03 2.24 -1.02
N GLU A 7 -7.74 2.05 0.10
CA GLU A 7 -9.11 1.49 0.11
C GLU A 7 -10.10 2.34 -0.71
N LYS A 8 -9.86 3.66 -0.72
CA LYS A 8 -10.62 4.65 -1.48
C LYS A 8 -9.68 5.45 -2.37
N ILE A 9 -10.10 5.63 -3.62
CA ILE A 9 -9.35 6.46 -4.57
C ILE A 9 -9.44 7.94 -4.18
N GLN A 10 -8.32 8.66 -4.30
CA GLN A 10 -8.22 10.06 -3.91
C GLN A 10 -9.04 10.97 -4.83
N HIS A 11 -9.56 12.09 -4.29
CA HIS A 11 -10.33 13.08 -5.05
C HIS A 11 -9.56 13.71 -6.23
N ILE A 12 -8.22 13.71 -6.18
CA ILE A 12 -7.35 14.29 -7.21
C ILE A 12 -7.16 13.34 -8.41
N ALA A 13 -7.54 12.06 -8.28
CA ALA A 13 -7.43 11.08 -9.38
C ALA A 13 -8.23 11.52 -10.61
N SER A 14 -7.77 11.15 -11.80
CA SER A 14 -8.49 11.48 -13.03
C SER A 14 -9.83 10.72 -13.09
N PRO A 15 -10.85 11.25 -13.81
CA PRO A 15 -12.12 10.53 -13.98
C PRO A 15 -11.96 9.12 -14.58
N GLY A 16 -11.02 8.95 -15.53
CA GLY A 16 -10.75 7.65 -16.13
C GLY A 16 -10.09 6.67 -15.18
N ASP A 17 -9.09 7.13 -14.39
CA ASP A 17 -8.48 6.29 -13.35
C ASP A 17 -9.52 5.89 -12.30
N ARG A 18 -10.43 6.80 -11.95
CA ARG A 18 -11.55 6.48 -11.06
C ARG A 18 -12.44 5.39 -11.62
N LYS A 19 -12.90 5.51 -12.86
CA LYS A 19 -13.74 4.47 -13.49
C LYS A 19 -13.01 3.12 -13.45
N PHE A 20 -11.78 3.09 -13.95
CA PHE A 20 -10.99 1.87 -14.02
C PHE A 20 -10.72 1.23 -12.65
N PHE A 21 -10.39 2.05 -11.63
CA PHE A 21 -10.18 1.59 -10.26
C PHE A 21 -11.43 0.90 -9.68
N HIS A 22 -12.61 1.50 -9.84
CA HIS A 22 -13.85 0.91 -9.34
C HIS A 22 -14.21 -0.35 -10.13
N THR A 23 -14.05 -0.33 -11.46
CA THR A 23 -14.24 -1.52 -12.30
C THR A 23 -13.35 -2.67 -11.85
N LEU A 24 -12.04 -2.44 -11.65
CA LEU A 24 -11.12 -3.46 -11.15
C LEU A 24 -11.55 -3.99 -9.78
N LYS A 25 -11.90 -3.12 -8.84
CA LYS A 25 -12.34 -3.49 -7.48
C LYS A 25 -13.57 -4.40 -7.49
N ASP A 26 -14.51 -4.08 -8.38
CA ASP A 26 -15.82 -4.73 -8.42
C ASP A 26 -15.78 -6.04 -9.21
N VAL A 27 -14.98 -6.09 -10.29
CA VAL A 27 -14.87 -7.23 -11.20
C VAL A 27 -13.90 -8.29 -10.66
N LEU A 28 -12.78 -7.89 -10.07
CA LEU A 28 -11.78 -8.85 -9.61
C LEU A 28 -12.21 -9.56 -8.30
N PRO A 29 -11.83 -10.84 -8.11
CA PRO A 29 -12.11 -11.59 -6.90
C PRO A 29 -11.50 -10.97 -5.63
N ASP A 30 -11.98 -11.38 -4.46
CA ASP A 30 -11.56 -10.86 -3.15
C ASP A 30 -10.15 -11.28 -2.71
N ASP A 31 -9.53 -12.25 -3.38
CA ASP A 31 -8.14 -12.65 -3.20
C ASP A 31 -7.14 -11.88 -4.08
N TYR A 32 -7.61 -10.88 -4.83
CA TYR A 32 -6.76 -9.95 -5.57
C TYR A 32 -6.52 -8.66 -4.77
N THR A 33 -5.32 -8.10 -4.93
CA THR A 33 -4.94 -6.80 -4.39
C THR A 33 -4.58 -5.84 -5.51
N ILE A 34 -5.18 -4.66 -5.51
CA ILE A 34 -4.95 -3.59 -6.48
C ILE A 34 -4.30 -2.42 -5.76
N TYR A 35 -3.06 -2.10 -6.13
CA TYR A 35 -2.36 -0.91 -5.67
C TYR A 35 -2.53 0.20 -6.70
N TYR A 36 -3.01 1.36 -6.26
CA TYR A 36 -3.17 2.56 -7.09
C TYR A 36 -2.19 3.63 -6.65
N LYS A 37 -1.42 4.19 -7.60
CA LYS A 37 -0.35 5.17 -7.35
C LYS A 37 0.63 4.66 -6.29
N ALA A 38 1.07 3.42 -6.47
CA ALA A 38 2.01 2.76 -5.56
C ALA A 38 3.41 3.34 -5.77
N GLU A 39 4.08 3.73 -4.68
CA GLU A 39 5.48 4.14 -4.71
C GLU A 39 6.33 2.90 -4.37
N ILE A 40 7.18 2.47 -5.30
CA ILE A 40 8.12 1.35 -5.12
C ILE A 40 9.50 1.89 -5.45
N GLY A 41 10.37 1.98 -4.44
CA GLY A 41 11.63 2.70 -4.56
C GLY A 41 11.37 4.17 -4.90
N ASP A 42 12.01 4.68 -5.96
CA ASP A 42 11.85 6.05 -6.43
C ASP A 42 10.82 6.18 -7.58
N ARG A 43 10.10 5.10 -7.91
CA ARG A 43 9.13 5.07 -9.01
C ARG A 43 7.69 5.02 -8.53
N LEU A 44 6.82 5.69 -9.27
CA LEU A 44 5.38 5.69 -9.07
C LEU A 44 4.71 4.79 -10.12
N PHE A 45 3.92 3.83 -9.65
CA PHE A 45 3.18 2.85 -10.43
C PHE A 45 1.70 3.22 -10.43
N ASP A 46 1.09 3.38 -11.61
CA ASP A 46 -0.31 3.81 -11.68
C ASP A 46 -1.25 2.75 -11.13
N PHE A 47 -1.14 1.53 -11.67
CA PHE A 47 -1.83 0.35 -11.16
C PHE A 47 -0.86 -0.83 -11.09
N LEU A 48 -0.84 -1.49 -9.95
CA LEU A 48 -0.17 -2.77 -9.74
C LEU A 48 -1.19 -3.76 -9.18
N ILE A 49 -1.42 -4.85 -9.90
CA ILE A 49 -2.39 -5.87 -9.54
C ILE A 49 -1.63 -7.14 -9.17
N ILE A 50 -1.94 -7.71 -8.02
CA ILE A 50 -1.41 -8.98 -7.56
C ILE A 50 -2.59 -9.91 -7.31
N GLY A 51 -2.60 -11.06 -7.97
CA GLY A 51 -3.64 -12.06 -7.80
C GLY A 51 -3.09 -13.48 -7.82
N PRO A 52 -3.66 -14.42 -7.07
CA PRO A 52 -3.13 -15.77 -6.95
C PRO A 52 -3.14 -16.53 -8.27
N HIS A 53 -4.12 -16.28 -9.14
CA HIS A 53 -4.22 -16.91 -10.45
C HIS A 53 -3.57 -16.11 -11.58
N LEU A 54 -3.46 -14.79 -11.40
CA LEU A 54 -2.90 -13.87 -12.40
C LEU A 54 -1.38 -13.75 -12.31
N GLY A 55 -0.83 -13.72 -11.09
CA GLY A 55 0.53 -13.28 -10.82
C GLY A 55 0.59 -11.78 -10.59
N ILE A 56 1.51 -11.09 -11.26
CA ILE A 56 1.73 -9.65 -11.12
C ILE A 56 1.45 -8.92 -12.43
N LEU A 57 0.64 -7.86 -12.40
CA LEU A 57 0.35 -7.06 -13.58
C LEU A 57 0.55 -5.58 -13.29
N VAL A 58 1.39 -4.92 -14.09
CA VAL A 58 1.58 -3.46 -14.05
C VAL A 58 0.79 -2.81 -15.18
N LEU A 59 -0.03 -1.81 -14.87
CA LEU A 59 -0.72 -1.02 -15.87
C LEU A 59 -0.34 0.45 -15.74
N SER A 60 0.22 1.02 -16.81
CA SER A 60 0.48 2.46 -16.91
C SER A 60 -0.74 3.16 -17.52
N THR A 61 -1.10 4.31 -16.97
CA THR A 61 -2.26 5.10 -17.42
C THR A 61 -1.82 6.27 -18.26
N THR A 62 -2.58 6.57 -19.31
CA THR A 62 -2.39 7.78 -20.09
C THR A 62 -3.70 8.49 -20.35
N GLY A 63 -3.66 9.82 -20.21
CA GLY A 63 -4.78 10.72 -20.47
C GLY A 63 -4.60 11.55 -21.74
N ILE A 64 -3.69 11.16 -22.64
CA ILE A 64 -3.54 11.76 -23.96
C ILE A 64 -4.82 11.54 -24.77
N THR A 65 -5.19 12.55 -25.55
CA THR A 65 -6.22 12.45 -26.59
C THR A 65 -5.57 12.40 -27.97
N ASN A 66 -6.26 11.80 -28.94
CA ASN A 66 -5.80 11.78 -30.34
C ASN A 66 -5.48 13.19 -30.86
N LYS A 67 -6.30 14.18 -30.51
CA LYS A 67 -6.10 15.60 -30.89
C LYS A 67 -4.85 16.26 -30.30
N SER A 68 -4.42 15.81 -29.12
CA SER A 68 -3.21 16.34 -28.47
C SER A 68 -1.94 15.69 -28.98
N LEU A 69 -2.03 14.55 -29.66
CA LEU A 69 -0.87 13.80 -30.10
C LEU A 69 -0.27 14.42 -31.37
N LEU A 70 1.04 14.64 -31.38
CA LEU A 70 1.76 15.25 -32.50
C LEU A 70 2.56 14.21 -33.27
N SER A 71 3.26 13.34 -32.56
CA SER A 71 3.98 12.20 -33.14
C SER A 71 4.18 11.12 -32.10
N VAL A 72 4.25 9.89 -32.58
CA VAL A 72 4.43 8.67 -31.79
C VAL A 72 5.68 7.94 -32.25
N GLY A 73 6.30 7.20 -31.34
CA GLY A 73 7.47 6.38 -31.59
C GLY A 73 7.61 5.32 -30.52
N ASP A 74 8.57 4.42 -30.69
CA ASP A 74 8.77 3.28 -29.79
C ASP A 74 9.17 3.72 -28.37
N ASP A 75 10.02 4.75 -28.25
CA ASP A 75 10.53 5.21 -26.96
C ASP A 75 9.81 6.45 -26.42
N GLN A 76 9.46 7.40 -27.29
CA GLN A 76 8.97 8.72 -26.88
C GLN A 76 7.87 9.26 -27.80
N TRP A 77 6.92 9.94 -27.19
CA TRP A 77 5.79 10.57 -27.87
C TRP A 77 5.82 12.08 -27.66
N HIS A 78 5.45 12.81 -28.70
CA HIS A 78 5.29 14.27 -28.65
C HIS A 78 3.81 14.62 -28.61
N TYR A 79 3.42 15.49 -27.69
CA TYR A 79 2.03 15.90 -27.51
C TYR A 79 1.91 17.37 -27.10
N LEU A 80 0.70 17.92 -27.20
CA LEU A 80 0.33 19.24 -26.69
C LEU A 80 -0.31 19.07 -25.31
N ASP A 81 0.23 19.76 -24.30
CA ASP A 81 -0.43 19.84 -22.99
C ASP A 81 -1.68 20.74 -23.03
N ALA A 82 -2.38 20.83 -21.90
CA ALA A 82 -3.61 21.62 -21.79
C ALA A 82 -3.41 23.12 -22.08
N SER A 83 -2.17 23.63 -22.00
CA SER A 83 -1.82 25.02 -22.33
C SER A 83 -1.41 25.21 -23.80
N GLY A 84 -1.41 24.14 -24.60
CA GLY A 84 -0.96 24.13 -25.99
C GLY A 84 0.56 24.10 -26.14
N GLN A 85 1.31 23.80 -25.09
CA GLN A 85 2.77 23.66 -25.18
C GLN A 85 3.14 22.26 -25.64
N LYS A 86 4.15 22.18 -26.52
CA LYS A 86 4.74 20.91 -26.92
C LYS A 86 5.50 20.29 -25.75
N LYS A 87 5.16 19.05 -25.43
CA LYS A 87 5.79 18.23 -24.40
C LYS A 87 6.20 16.88 -24.99
N ILE A 88 7.11 16.23 -24.30
CA ILE A 88 7.60 14.89 -24.62
C ILE A 88 7.27 14.00 -23.43
N MET A 89 6.78 12.80 -23.70
CA MET A 89 6.65 11.75 -22.70
C MET A 89 7.26 10.46 -23.22
N GLU A 90 7.60 9.56 -22.30
CA GLU A 90 7.93 8.18 -22.64
C GLU A 90 6.70 7.48 -23.24
N ASN A 91 6.93 6.55 -24.16
CA ASN A 91 5.87 5.67 -24.62
C ASN A 91 5.27 4.91 -23.41
N PRO A 92 3.95 4.99 -23.16
CA PRO A 92 3.34 4.33 -22.00
C PRO A 92 3.59 2.83 -21.92
N MET A 93 3.73 2.15 -23.06
CA MET A 93 4.04 0.71 -23.11
C MET A 93 5.49 0.44 -22.67
N THR A 94 6.42 1.29 -23.08
CA THR A 94 7.84 1.22 -22.68
C THR A 94 7.98 1.52 -21.19
N GLN A 95 7.24 2.51 -20.68
CA GLN A 95 7.16 2.81 -19.26
C GLN A 95 6.65 1.59 -18.45
N ALA A 96 5.54 0.97 -18.89
CA ALA A 96 4.96 -0.20 -18.21
C ALA A 96 5.93 -1.39 -18.16
N ARG A 97 6.65 -1.64 -19.27
CA ARG A 97 7.70 -2.67 -19.34
C ARG A 97 8.85 -2.37 -18.40
N SER A 98 9.37 -1.15 -18.42
CA SER A 98 10.47 -0.73 -17.54
C SER A 98 10.08 -0.84 -16.05
N GLN A 99 8.85 -0.47 -15.71
CA GLN A 99 8.28 -0.64 -14.37
C GLN A 99 8.19 -2.11 -13.96
N MET A 100 7.74 -2.98 -14.86
CA MET A 100 7.70 -4.42 -14.61
C MET A 100 9.09 -5.02 -14.44
N ASP A 101 10.08 -4.63 -15.25
CA ASP A 101 11.48 -5.07 -15.11
C ASP A 101 12.08 -4.70 -13.74
N GLU A 102 11.72 -3.53 -13.20
CA GLU A 102 12.12 -3.13 -11.85
C GLU A 102 11.53 -4.06 -10.78
N ILE A 103 10.24 -4.38 -10.87
CA ILE A 103 9.61 -5.37 -9.99
C ILE A 103 10.31 -6.72 -10.11
N VAL A 104 10.57 -7.20 -11.32
CA VAL A 104 11.25 -8.48 -11.55
C VAL A 104 12.63 -8.49 -10.90
N SER A 105 13.40 -7.41 -11.05
CA SER A 105 14.72 -7.23 -10.45
C SER A 105 14.67 -7.24 -8.91
N LEU A 106 13.66 -6.61 -8.32
CA LEU A 106 13.46 -6.62 -6.86
C LEU A 106 13.15 -8.04 -6.36
N LEU A 107 12.19 -8.72 -6.99
CA LEU A 107 11.74 -10.06 -6.57
C LEU A 107 12.77 -11.14 -6.83
N SER A 108 13.63 -10.98 -7.85
CA SER A 108 14.68 -11.96 -8.18
C SER A 108 15.78 -12.05 -7.13
N LYS A 109 15.74 -11.21 -6.08
CA LYS A 109 16.64 -11.32 -4.93
C LYS A 109 16.22 -12.42 -3.95
N ASP A 110 15.00 -12.95 -4.08
CA ASP A 110 14.46 -13.97 -3.20
C ASP A 110 14.45 -15.34 -3.86
N ASN A 111 15.29 -16.25 -3.36
CA ASN A 111 15.36 -17.61 -3.85
C ASN A 111 14.02 -18.36 -3.73
N ASN A 112 13.14 -17.97 -2.80
CA ASN A 112 11.82 -18.57 -2.67
C ASN A 112 10.88 -18.20 -3.81
N LEU A 113 11.16 -17.12 -4.55
CA LEU A 113 10.37 -16.66 -5.69
C LEU A 113 10.94 -17.11 -7.05
N LEU A 114 12.08 -17.80 -7.03
CA LEU A 114 12.77 -18.27 -8.23
C LEU A 114 12.56 -19.76 -8.48
N HIS A 115 12.68 -20.15 -9.75
CA HIS A 115 12.97 -21.53 -10.09
C HIS A 115 14.42 -21.87 -9.67
N LEU A 116 14.59 -22.87 -8.81
CA LEU A 116 15.92 -23.30 -8.35
C LEU A 116 16.58 -24.33 -9.29
N GLU A 117 15.80 -24.99 -10.13
CA GLU A 117 16.25 -26.07 -11.01
C GLU A 117 15.51 -26.04 -12.36
N GLY A 118 16.04 -26.78 -13.34
CA GLY A 118 15.47 -26.89 -14.67
C GLY A 118 15.80 -25.73 -15.61
N LYS A 119 15.11 -25.68 -16.77
CA LYS A 119 15.38 -24.73 -17.86
C LYS A 119 15.15 -23.26 -17.52
N TYR A 120 14.36 -22.98 -16.48
CA TYR A 120 14.01 -21.62 -16.04
C TYR A 120 14.76 -21.19 -14.78
N ARG A 121 15.86 -21.89 -14.42
CA ARG A 121 16.63 -21.62 -13.21
C ARG A 121 17.03 -20.15 -13.11
N PHE A 122 16.86 -19.57 -11.92
CA PHE A 122 17.07 -18.15 -11.60
C PHE A 122 16.08 -17.17 -12.24
N GLN A 123 15.01 -17.65 -12.88
CA GLN A 123 13.88 -16.82 -13.30
C GLN A 123 12.76 -16.91 -12.27
N LEU A 124 11.95 -15.85 -12.19
CA LEU A 124 10.76 -15.84 -11.35
C LEU A 124 9.81 -16.98 -11.74
N LYS A 125 9.31 -17.69 -10.74
CA LYS A 125 8.26 -18.71 -10.92
C LYS A 125 6.84 -18.12 -10.91
N ILE A 126 6.74 -16.81 -10.73
CA ILE A 126 5.49 -16.05 -10.71
C ILE A 126 5.28 -15.46 -12.11
N PRO A 127 4.10 -15.65 -12.73
CA PRO A 127 3.79 -14.96 -13.96
C PRO A 127 3.69 -13.46 -13.75
N TYR A 128 4.14 -12.72 -14.74
CA TYR A 128 4.02 -11.28 -14.71
C TYR A 128 3.75 -10.71 -16.09
N GLY A 129 3.22 -9.50 -16.11
CA GLY A 129 2.80 -8.82 -17.33
C GLY A 129 2.74 -7.33 -17.16
N CYS A 130 2.54 -6.64 -18.28
CA CYS A 130 2.33 -5.21 -18.29
C CYS A 130 1.38 -4.80 -19.42
N GLY A 131 0.74 -3.64 -19.25
CA GLY A 131 -0.19 -3.10 -20.22
C GLY A 131 -0.41 -1.60 -20.02
N VAL A 132 -1.23 -1.02 -20.90
CA VAL A 132 -1.52 0.42 -20.91
C VAL A 132 -3.02 0.68 -20.84
N VAL A 133 -3.42 1.72 -20.12
CA VAL A 133 -4.81 2.15 -19.99
C VAL A 133 -4.95 3.54 -20.60
N PHE A 134 -5.65 3.62 -21.73
CA PHE A 134 -5.98 4.86 -22.41
C PHE A 134 -7.29 5.43 -21.88
N THR A 135 -7.18 6.34 -20.92
CA THR A 135 -8.36 6.90 -20.22
C THR A 135 -9.22 7.83 -21.05
N LYS A 136 -8.75 8.26 -22.23
CA LYS A 136 -9.44 9.23 -23.11
C LYS A 136 -9.37 8.91 -24.60
N MET A 137 -8.90 7.73 -25.00
CA MET A 137 -8.96 7.27 -26.39
C MET A 137 -9.83 6.03 -26.47
N ASN A 138 -10.73 6.03 -27.44
CA ASN A 138 -11.44 4.82 -27.87
C ASN A 138 -10.67 4.11 -28.98
N GLU A 139 -11.18 2.96 -29.44
CA GLU A 139 -10.53 2.18 -30.50
C GLU A 139 -10.35 2.99 -31.81
N HIS A 140 -11.33 3.82 -32.18
CA HIS A 140 -11.24 4.65 -33.38
C HIS A 140 -10.13 5.70 -33.28
N ASP A 141 -9.99 6.37 -32.13
CA ASP A 141 -8.92 7.32 -31.86
C ASP A 141 -7.54 6.64 -31.86
N PHE A 142 -7.46 5.44 -31.31
CA PHE A 142 -6.25 4.62 -31.30
C PHE A 142 -5.82 4.23 -32.72
N MET A 143 -6.78 3.86 -33.57
CA MET A 143 -6.56 3.59 -34.99
C MET A 143 -6.09 4.83 -35.75
N ALA A 144 -6.79 5.96 -35.57
CA ALA A 144 -6.48 7.22 -36.24
C ALA A 144 -5.10 7.77 -35.84
N ALA A 145 -4.67 7.51 -34.61
CA ALA A 145 -3.34 7.86 -34.12
C ALA A 145 -2.21 6.93 -34.63
N GLY A 146 -2.55 5.86 -35.37
CA GLY A 146 -1.57 4.92 -35.91
C GLY A 146 -0.92 4.01 -34.86
N LEU A 147 -1.56 3.81 -33.70
CA LEU A 147 -0.95 3.10 -32.57
C LEU A 147 -0.88 1.57 -32.76
N TYR A 148 -1.69 1.00 -33.66
CA TYR A 148 -1.65 -0.44 -33.98
C TYR A 148 -0.30 -0.94 -34.49
N SER A 149 0.54 -0.07 -35.07
CA SER A 149 1.89 -0.47 -35.50
C SER A 149 2.94 -0.43 -34.39
N LEU A 150 2.63 0.20 -33.24
CA LEU A 150 3.57 0.40 -32.14
C LEU A 150 3.29 -0.51 -30.93
N MET A 151 2.04 -0.91 -30.74
CA MET A 151 1.63 -1.71 -29.60
C MET A 151 0.47 -2.63 -29.95
N ASP A 152 0.44 -3.77 -29.26
CA ASP A 152 -0.61 -4.76 -29.42
C ASP A 152 -1.88 -4.29 -28.68
N PRO A 153 -3.03 -4.16 -29.37
CA PRO A 153 -4.31 -3.81 -28.75
C PRO A 153 -4.71 -4.73 -27.58
N TYR A 154 -4.28 -6.00 -27.57
CA TYR A 154 -4.53 -6.90 -26.45
C TYR A 154 -3.84 -6.46 -25.15
N LEU A 155 -2.78 -5.64 -25.25
CA LEU A 155 -2.08 -5.05 -24.11
C LEU A 155 -2.60 -3.66 -23.71
N CYS A 156 -3.71 -3.21 -24.32
CA CYS A 156 -4.21 -1.85 -24.14
C CYS A 156 -5.69 -1.82 -23.81
N PHE A 157 -6.08 -1.22 -22.68
CA PHE A 157 -7.46 -0.87 -22.40
C PHE A 157 -7.80 0.49 -23.02
N MET A 158 -8.90 0.55 -23.76
CA MET A 158 -9.46 1.79 -24.31
C MET A 158 -10.53 2.38 -23.38
N SER A 159 -10.89 3.65 -23.59
CA SER A 159 -11.76 4.40 -22.67
C SER A 159 -13.14 3.78 -22.46
N GLU A 160 -13.67 3.08 -23.48
CA GLU A 160 -14.97 2.38 -23.45
C GLU A 160 -14.92 1.03 -22.70
N GLU A 161 -13.73 0.55 -22.34
CA GLU A 161 -13.55 -0.70 -21.59
C GLU A 161 -13.33 -0.45 -20.08
N LEU A 162 -13.36 0.81 -19.63
CA LEU A 162 -12.94 1.18 -18.27
C LEU A 162 -14.08 1.18 -17.25
N ASP A 163 -15.33 1.18 -17.72
CA ASP A 163 -16.52 1.38 -16.90
C ASP A 163 -17.46 0.18 -17.03
N LYS A 164 -17.67 -0.52 -15.92
CA LYS A 164 -18.56 -1.68 -15.86
C LYS A 164 -20.02 -1.37 -16.18
N ASP A 165 -20.43 -0.11 -16.04
CA ASP A 165 -21.82 0.32 -16.23
C ASP A 165 -22.09 0.72 -17.70
N GLU A 166 -21.07 0.70 -18.57
CA GLU A 166 -21.26 0.94 -20.00
C GLU A 166 -21.93 -0.27 -20.70
N ALA A 167 -22.84 0.00 -21.64
CA ALA A 167 -23.72 -1.01 -22.24
C ALA A 167 -22.98 -2.13 -22.99
N GLY A 168 -21.73 -1.90 -23.41
CA GLY A 168 -20.88 -2.88 -24.10
C GLY A 168 -19.94 -3.66 -23.17
N PHE A 169 -19.94 -3.36 -21.86
CA PHE A 169 -19.00 -3.97 -20.93
C PHE A 169 -19.30 -5.45 -20.69
N SER A 170 -18.25 -6.26 -20.72
CA SER A 170 -18.32 -7.68 -20.42
C SER A 170 -17.22 -8.03 -19.42
N ILE A 171 -17.64 -8.56 -18.27
CA ILE A 171 -16.75 -9.00 -17.20
C ILE A 171 -15.74 -10.02 -17.74
N ASP A 172 -16.20 -11.05 -18.45
CA ASP A 172 -15.34 -12.10 -19.00
C ASP A 172 -14.28 -11.54 -19.95
N LYS A 173 -14.66 -10.68 -20.90
CA LYS A 173 -13.72 -10.05 -21.83
C LYS A 173 -12.69 -9.18 -21.09
N PHE A 174 -13.13 -8.42 -20.11
CA PHE A 174 -12.26 -7.56 -19.31
C PHE A 174 -11.24 -8.39 -18.53
N THR A 175 -11.71 -9.47 -17.88
CA THR A 175 -10.85 -10.37 -17.12
C THR A 175 -9.89 -11.12 -18.04
N ASP A 176 -10.36 -11.73 -19.13
CA ASP A 176 -9.52 -12.43 -20.11
C ASP A 176 -8.40 -11.52 -20.62
N LYS A 177 -8.72 -10.26 -20.93
CA LYS A 177 -7.75 -9.26 -21.36
C LYS A 177 -6.67 -9.01 -20.31
N LEU A 178 -7.00 -8.94 -19.02
CA LEU A 178 -5.99 -8.86 -17.94
C LEU A 178 -5.06 -10.09 -17.92
N PHE A 179 -5.61 -11.29 -18.13
CA PHE A 179 -4.82 -12.53 -18.17
C PHE A 179 -3.94 -12.62 -19.42
N ASP A 180 -4.39 -12.09 -20.55
CA ASP A 180 -3.63 -12.06 -21.80
C ASP A 180 -2.48 -11.06 -21.78
N MET A 181 -2.50 -10.07 -20.87
CA MET A 181 -1.38 -9.15 -20.64
C MET A 181 -0.16 -9.78 -19.95
N ILE A 182 -0.28 -11.01 -19.44
CA ILE A 182 0.84 -11.74 -18.85
C ILE A 182 1.77 -12.22 -19.96
N THR A 183 3.00 -11.70 -19.96
CA THR A 183 3.96 -11.87 -21.06
C THR A 183 4.80 -13.14 -20.96
N VAL A 184 4.82 -13.79 -19.79
CA VAL A 184 5.57 -15.04 -19.62
C VAL A 184 4.85 -16.24 -20.25
N SER A 185 5.63 -17.14 -20.85
CA SER A 185 5.12 -18.30 -21.60
C SER A 185 4.51 -19.43 -20.76
N PHE A 186 4.39 -19.26 -19.44
CA PHE A 186 3.81 -20.27 -18.55
C PHE A 186 2.67 -19.71 -17.72
N ARG A 187 1.58 -20.48 -17.63
CA ARG A 187 0.50 -20.25 -16.69
C ARG A 187 0.79 -20.96 -15.39
N LEU A 188 0.32 -20.40 -14.28
CA LEU A 188 0.37 -21.06 -12.99
C LEU A 188 -0.47 -22.35 -13.03
N SER A 189 0.17 -23.51 -12.87
CA SER A 189 -0.57 -24.76 -12.68
C SER A 189 -1.28 -24.83 -11.33
N LYS A 190 -0.86 -24.00 -10.37
CA LYS A 190 -1.45 -23.83 -9.04
C LYS A 190 -1.41 -22.35 -8.67
N PRO A 191 -2.43 -21.81 -7.98
CA PRO A 191 -2.39 -20.42 -7.52
C PRO A 191 -1.17 -20.15 -6.64
N LEU A 192 -0.71 -18.89 -6.64
CA LEU A 192 0.30 -18.42 -5.70
C LEU A 192 -0.16 -18.67 -4.27
N LYS A 193 0.74 -19.19 -3.44
CA LYS A 193 0.46 -19.37 -2.02
C LYS A 193 0.50 -18.03 -1.30
N LYS A 194 -0.17 -17.96 -0.15
CA LYS A 194 -0.16 -16.76 0.70
C LYS A 194 1.27 -16.35 1.08
N GLU A 195 2.18 -17.29 1.31
CA GLU A 195 3.57 -16.99 1.62
C GLU A 195 4.30 -16.33 0.44
N GLU A 196 3.99 -16.74 -0.79
CA GLU A 196 4.57 -16.16 -2.01
C GLU A 196 4.02 -14.75 -2.25
N ILE A 197 2.72 -14.54 -2.07
CA ILE A 197 2.10 -13.21 -2.13
C ILE A 197 2.68 -12.29 -1.05
N GLY A 198 2.85 -12.80 0.17
CA GLY A 198 3.49 -12.08 1.27
C GLY A 198 4.93 -11.69 0.96
N ALA A 199 5.71 -12.58 0.35
CA ALA A 199 7.07 -12.30 -0.09
C ALA A 199 7.11 -11.25 -1.21
N ILE A 200 6.18 -11.27 -2.17
CA ILE A 200 6.06 -10.22 -3.19
C ILE A 200 5.86 -8.86 -2.51
N SER A 201 4.84 -8.74 -1.66
CA SER A 201 4.55 -7.50 -0.93
C SER A 201 5.74 -7.03 -0.10
N TYR A 202 6.46 -7.95 0.53
CA TYR A 202 7.65 -7.65 1.34
C TYR A 202 8.76 -6.95 0.53
N HIS A 203 9.03 -7.41 -0.69
CA HIS A 203 10.08 -6.84 -1.54
C HIS A 203 9.65 -5.56 -2.25
N LEU A 204 8.37 -5.45 -2.62
CA LEU A 204 7.84 -4.27 -3.32
C LEU A 204 7.66 -3.08 -2.39
N PHE A 205 7.29 -3.34 -1.14
CA PHE A 205 7.02 -2.29 -0.18
C PHE A 205 7.86 -2.51 1.07
N PRO A 206 9.18 -2.33 0.99
CA PRO A 206 10.06 -2.48 2.14
C PRO A 206 9.78 -1.42 3.22
N GLU A 207 9.02 -0.35 2.98
CA GLU A 207 8.55 0.53 4.07
C GLU A 207 7.33 -0.03 4.82
N LEU A 208 6.62 -1.02 4.28
CA LEU A 208 5.63 -1.84 5.01
C LEU A 208 6.30 -2.83 5.97
N LYS A 209 7.62 -2.78 6.11
CA LYS A 209 8.37 -3.50 7.14
C LYS A 209 7.68 -3.34 8.49
N GLU A 210 7.56 -4.45 9.18
CA GLU A 210 7.82 -4.50 10.61
C GLU A 210 9.09 -3.69 10.88
N TYR A 211 8.96 -2.45 11.32
CA TYR A 211 10.09 -1.76 11.90
C TYR A 211 10.44 -2.55 13.16
N VAL A 212 11.43 -3.43 13.09
CA VAL A 212 12.26 -3.77 14.24
C VAL A 212 13.51 -2.94 14.01
N GLN A 213 13.64 -1.80 14.70
CA GLN A 213 14.95 -1.15 14.77
C GLN A 213 15.89 -2.05 15.57
N GLY A 214 16.61 -2.92 14.86
CA GLY A 214 17.85 -3.50 15.35
C GLY A 214 18.99 -2.54 15.04
N ASN A 215 19.47 -1.83 16.07
CA ASN A 215 20.87 -1.50 16.28
C ASN A 215 21.02 -0.97 17.72
N ASP A 216 21.61 -1.80 18.59
CA ASP A 216 22.26 -1.47 19.85
C ASP A 216 21.53 -0.57 20.87
N SER A 217 20.21 -0.69 21.01
CA SER A 217 19.51 -0.18 22.20
C SER A 217 18.39 -1.12 22.66
N PRO A 218 18.13 -1.24 23.98
CA PRO A 218 17.22 -2.24 24.57
C PRO A 218 15.73 -1.99 24.32
N ASP A 219 15.39 -1.27 23.24
CA ASP A 219 14.15 -0.51 23.11
C ASP A 219 13.44 -0.78 21.78
N GLU A 220 13.43 -2.04 21.34
CA GLU A 220 12.77 -2.48 20.09
C GLU A 220 11.29 -2.07 20.10
N THR A 221 10.91 -1.33 19.07
CA THR A 221 9.55 -0.86 18.85
C THR A 221 9.05 -1.44 17.55
N LEU A 222 7.98 -2.23 17.58
CA LEU A 222 7.31 -2.77 16.39
C LEU A 222 6.19 -1.82 15.93
N PHE A 223 6.11 -1.56 14.64
CA PHE A 223 4.98 -0.85 14.02
C PHE A 223 4.19 -1.78 13.11
N LEU A 224 2.86 -1.75 13.25
CA LEU A 224 1.91 -2.61 12.56
C LEU A 224 0.80 -1.74 11.96
N SER A 225 0.67 -1.71 10.64
CA SER A 225 -0.42 -1.03 9.94
C SER A 225 -0.79 -1.83 8.69
N PRO A 226 -2.08 -2.03 8.38
CA PRO A 226 -2.51 -2.58 7.09
C PRO A 226 -2.40 -1.55 5.95
N HIS A 227 -2.25 -0.26 6.29
CA HIS A 227 -2.16 0.85 5.34
C HIS A 227 -0.72 1.23 5.00
N THR A 228 -0.48 1.57 3.74
CA THR A 228 0.78 2.16 3.27
C THR A 228 0.91 3.60 3.75
N ILE A 229 1.92 3.88 4.58
CA ILE A 229 2.19 5.21 5.12
C ILE A 229 3.52 5.70 4.59
N LYS A 230 3.52 6.93 4.03
CA LYS A 230 4.75 7.63 3.70
C LYS A 230 5.60 7.83 4.94
N ASN A 231 6.83 7.30 4.95
CA ASN A 231 7.77 7.51 6.04
C ASN A 231 8.24 8.98 6.09
N PRO A 232 7.97 9.75 7.17
CA PRO A 232 8.48 11.11 7.32
C PRO A 232 9.99 11.16 7.63
N LEU A 233 10.62 10.04 7.97
CA LEU A 233 12.08 9.96 8.17
C LEU A 233 12.89 10.25 6.90
N SER A 234 12.30 10.12 5.70
CA SER A 234 12.95 10.48 4.44
C SER A 234 13.21 12.00 4.30
N LYS A 235 12.53 12.84 5.10
CA LYS A 235 12.73 14.30 5.13
C LYS A 235 13.64 14.79 6.27
N GLN A 236 14.12 13.92 7.16
CA GLN A 236 15.18 14.30 8.09
C GLN A 236 16.52 14.34 7.35
N LYS A 237 16.81 15.57 6.89
CA LYS A 237 17.98 16.01 6.13
C LYS A 237 19.25 15.20 6.39
N LYS A 238 19.94 14.90 5.28
CA LYS A 238 21.40 14.77 5.18
C LYS A 238 22.09 15.92 5.95
N SER A 239 22.29 15.76 7.25
CA SER A 239 23.26 16.52 8.01
C SER A 239 24.51 15.65 8.15
N ARG A 240 25.66 16.23 7.83
CA ARG A 240 26.97 15.60 7.92
C ARG A 240 27.27 15.28 9.40
N LYS A 241 26.86 14.11 9.87
CA LYS A 241 27.45 13.28 10.95
C LYS A 241 26.52 12.08 11.14
N LYS A 242 27.10 10.87 11.12
CA LYS A 242 26.40 9.62 11.42
C LYS A 242 26.06 9.61 12.92
N GLU A 243 24.92 10.17 13.29
CA GLU A 243 24.24 9.87 14.56
C GLU A 243 22.79 9.54 14.19
N SER A 244 22.40 8.28 14.42
CA SER A 244 21.03 7.84 14.24
C SER A 244 20.15 8.53 15.27
N VAL A 245 19.29 9.44 14.82
CA VAL A 245 18.27 10.04 15.70
C VAL A 245 17.32 8.91 16.16
N PRO A 246 17.11 8.71 17.47
CA PRO A 246 16.20 7.69 17.98
C PRO A 246 14.77 7.90 17.46
N PHE A 247 14.07 6.82 17.12
CA PHE A 247 12.67 6.88 16.70
C PHE A 247 11.77 7.26 17.88
N ASP A 248 11.11 8.43 17.81
CA ASP A 248 10.11 8.86 18.78
C ASP A 248 8.70 8.44 18.33
N ILE A 249 8.13 7.46 19.04
CA ILE A 249 6.77 6.96 18.80
C ILE A 249 5.75 8.07 18.95
N CYS A 250 5.93 8.97 19.91
CA CYS A 250 4.94 9.97 20.25
C CYS A 250 4.86 11.06 19.17
N GLU A 251 6.02 11.54 18.70
CA GLU A 251 6.10 12.50 17.61
C GLU A 251 5.54 11.90 16.30
N TYR A 252 5.89 10.65 16.01
CA TYR A 252 5.38 9.96 14.83
C TYR A 252 3.86 9.74 14.91
N THR A 253 3.34 9.37 16.08
CA THR A 253 1.90 9.19 16.31
C THR A 253 1.13 10.51 16.16
N LYS A 254 1.68 11.65 16.62
CA LYS A 254 1.11 12.98 16.38
C LYS A 254 1.05 13.28 14.88
N ASN A 255 2.11 12.99 14.13
CA ASN A 255 2.13 13.21 12.68
C ASN A 255 1.12 12.31 11.94
N LEU A 256 0.98 11.05 12.37
CA LEU A 256 -0.03 10.14 11.83
C LEU A 256 -1.45 10.63 12.07
N SER A 257 -1.76 11.04 13.30
CA SER A 257 -3.11 11.52 13.64
C SER A 257 -3.47 12.81 12.91
N LYS A 258 -2.49 13.65 12.58
CA LYS A 258 -2.68 14.82 11.71
C LYS A 258 -3.00 14.44 10.27
N ASN A 259 -2.22 13.53 9.69
CA ASN A 259 -2.38 13.12 8.29
C ASN A 259 -3.62 12.23 8.09
N TYR A 260 -4.01 11.48 9.12
CA TYR A 260 -5.13 10.56 9.10
C TYR A 260 -6.02 10.72 10.35
N PRO A 261 -6.87 11.78 10.41
CA PRO A 261 -7.66 12.11 11.60
C PRO A 261 -8.68 11.04 12.01
N HIS A 262 -9.08 10.17 11.07
CA HIS A 262 -10.06 9.11 11.32
C HIS A 262 -9.45 7.81 11.85
N TRP A 263 -8.11 7.71 11.91
CA TRP A 263 -7.44 6.48 12.30
C TRP A 263 -7.52 6.19 13.79
N ASN A 264 -7.84 4.94 14.12
CA ASN A 264 -7.72 4.36 15.44
C ASN A 264 -6.30 3.84 15.66
N ILE A 265 -5.51 4.60 16.43
CA ILE A 265 -4.11 4.30 16.70
C ILE A 265 -3.95 3.73 18.10
N LEU A 266 -3.28 2.58 18.22
CA LEU A 266 -2.96 1.94 19.50
C LEU A 266 -1.46 1.95 19.74
N ILE A 267 -1.04 2.33 20.94
CA ILE A 267 0.34 2.17 21.42
C ILE A 267 0.29 1.20 22.60
N LEU A 268 0.95 0.05 22.45
CA LEU A 268 1.10 -0.98 23.47
C LEU A 268 2.53 -0.95 24.00
N ALA A 269 2.65 -1.02 25.33
CA ALA A 269 3.93 -1.29 25.99
C ALA A 269 3.80 -2.49 26.92
N PHE A 270 4.88 -3.26 27.06
CA PHE A 270 4.90 -4.42 27.93
C PHE A 270 5.04 -4.01 29.39
N ASN A 271 5.87 -3.01 29.70
CA ASN A 271 6.07 -2.53 31.05
C ASN A 271 5.10 -1.40 31.42
N ARG A 272 4.54 -1.45 32.64
CA ARG A 272 3.64 -0.39 33.15
C ARG A 272 4.29 0.99 33.18
N LYS A 273 5.57 1.07 33.57
CA LYS A 273 6.32 2.34 33.62
C LYS A 273 6.49 2.95 32.23
N THR A 274 6.81 2.12 31.23
CA THR A 274 6.95 2.52 29.83
C THR A 274 5.62 3.02 29.28
N ALA A 275 4.52 2.30 29.54
CA ALA A 275 3.17 2.74 29.15
C ALA A 275 2.79 4.09 29.78
N GLN A 276 3.09 4.29 31.07
CA GLN A 276 2.83 5.55 31.77
C GLN A 276 3.64 6.72 31.20
N ASN A 277 4.93 6.49 30.92
CA ASN A 277 5.80 7.50 30.33
C ASN A 277 5.31 7.91 28.93
N LEU A 278 5.04 6.93 28.04
CA LEU A 278 4.48 7.19 26.71
C LEU A 278 3.14 7.93 26.79
N GLN A 279 2.29 7.58 27.76
CA GLN A 279 1.02 8.27 27.96
C GLN A 279 1.22 9.73 28.39
N GLN A 280 2.16 10.00 29.29
CA GLN A 280 2.51 11.37 29.70
C GLN A 280 3.09 12.17 28.54
N GLN A 281 4.04 11.59 27.79
CA GLN A 281 4.64 12.22 26.62
C GLN A 281 3.59 12.52 25.53
N MET A 282 2.72 11.56 25.21
CA MET A 282 1.62 11.78 24.26
C MET A 282 0.69 12.89 24.72
N ASN A 283 0.35 12.96 26.00
CA ASN A 283 -0.49 14.05 26.51
C ASN A 283 0.18 15.43 26.38
N ILE A 284 1.51 15.50 26.55
CA ILE A 284 2.25 16.76 26.35
C ILE A 284 2.26 17.11 24.86
N ILE A 285 2.75 16.20 24.02
CA ILE A 285 2.95 16.39 22.59
C ILE A 285 1.64 16.74 21.86
N LEU A 286 0.51 16.14 22.26
CA LEU A 286 -0.80 16.45 21.67
C LEU A 286 -1.35 17.82 22.09
N ASN A 287 -0.95 18.33 23.26
CA ASN A 287 -1.37 19.63 23.77
C ASN A 287 -0.36 20.75 23.48
N GLU A 288 0.78 20.45 22.85
CA GLU A 288 1.74 21.46 22.42
C GLU A 288 1.17 22.32 21.27
N PRO A 289 1.18 23.66 21.40
CA PRO A 289 0.77 24.57 20.34
C PRO A 289 1.70 24.44 19.12
N GLU A 290 1.15 24.62 17.92
CA GLU A 290 1.85 24.29 16.67
C GLU A 290 2.87 25.37 16.27
N ASP A 291 2.69 26.61 16.72
CA ASP A 291 3.60 27.73 16.49
C ASP A 291 3.91 28.51 17.77
N LEU A 292 5.13 29.07 17.87
CA LEU A 292 5.53 30.01 18.95
C LEU A 292 4.69 31.30 18.99
N PHE A 293 3.88 31.55 17.95
CA PHE A 293 3.05 32.74 17.77
C PHE A 293 1.54 32.50 17.95
N ASP A 294 1.11 31.28 18.27
CA ASP A 294 -0.31 30.96 18.55
C ASP A 294 -0.74 31.32 19.98
N PHE A 295 0.04 32.12 20.70
CA PHE A 295 -0.43 32.78 21.93
C PHE A 295 -1.37 33.93 21.54
N ASP A 296 -2.64 33.60 21.34
CA ASP A 296 -3.68 34.62 21.25
C ASP A 296 -3.92 35.21 22.65
N PHE A 297 -3.24 36.32 22.97
CA PHE A 297 -3.40 37.04 24.24
C PHE A 297 -4.80 37.67 24.40
N THR A 298 -5.67 37.56 23.40
CA THR A 298 -6.99 38.22 23.39
C THR A 298 -8.14 37.33 23.85
N THR A 299 -7.93 36.02 23.97
CA THR A 299 -8.98 35.09 24.42
C THR A 299 -8.67 34.58 25.83
N GLN A 300 -9.45 35.03 26.81
CA GLN A 300 -9.57 34.37 28.13
C GLN A 300 -10.28 33.01 28.04
N ASN A 301 -10.25 32.35 26.89
CA ASN A 301 -10.75 31.00 26.72
C ASN A 301 -9.54 30.07 26.69
N ILE A 302 -9.31 29.44 27.83
CA ILE A 302 -8.57 28.18 27.91
C ILE A 302 -9.32 27.21 26.98
N GLU A 303 -8.90 27.11 25.72
CA GLU A 303 -9.41 26.06 24.84
C GLU A 303 -9.11 24.73 25.53
N SER A 304 -10.17 24.02 25.89
CA SER A 304 -10.08 22.69 26.47
C SER A 304 -9.21 21.79 25.58
N PRO A 305 -8.33 20.95 26.15
CA PRO A 305 -7.40 20.13 25.39
C PRO A 305 -8.15 19.34 24.30
N LYS A 306 -7.69 19.44 23.05
CA LYS A 306 -8.25 18.70 21.90
C LYS A 306 -8.30 17.23 22.30
N ASN A 307 -9.50 16.68 22.43
CA ASN A 307 -9.69 15.35 23.00
C ASN A 307 -9.39 14.31 21.91
N HIS A 308 -8.14 13.85 21.82
CA HIS A 308 -7.67 12.85 20.85
C HIS A 308 -8.17 11.44 21.19
N GLN A 309 -9.49 11.21 21.13
CA GLN A 309 -10.11 9.93 21.50
C GLN A 309 -9.68 8.75 20.61
N ASN A 310 -9.12 9.04 19.44
CA ASN A 310 -8.68 8.06 18.45
C ASN A 310 -7.26 7.50 18.72
N ILE A 311 -6.52 8.05 19.69
CA ILE A 311 -5.19 7.56 20.07
C ILE A 311 -5.25 6.93 21.46
N LYS A 312 -4.85 5.66 21.58
CA LYS A 312 -4.88 4.92 22.85
C LYS A 312 -3.48 4.44 23.21
N VAL A 313 -2.95 4.92 24.33
CA VAL A 313 -1.73 4.35 24.95
C VAL A 313 -2.13 3.41 26.07
N ARG A 314 -1.63 2.17 26.06
CA ARG A 314 -1.99 1.14 27.03
C ARG A 314 -0.84 0.20 27.39
N HIS A 315 -0.89 -0.30 28.62
CA HIS A 315 -0.10 -1.45 29.05
C HIS A 315 -0.77 -2.74 28.60
N PHE A 316 -0.02 -3.64 27.95
CA PHE A 316 -0.57 -4.83 27.27
C PHE A 316 -1.49 -5.68 28.15
N HIS A 317 -1.01 -6.17 29.30
CA HIS A 317 -1.82 -7.05 30.15
C HIS A 317 -3.04 -6.34 30.75
N SER A 318 -2.92 -5.04 31.05
CA SER A 318 -4.05 -4.27 31.59
C SER A 318 -5.12 -4.04 30.53
N TRP A 319 -4.70 -3.78 29.29
CA TRP A 319 -5.58 -3.62 28.15
C TRP A 319 -6.26 -4.94 27.78
N MET A 320 -5.50 -6.03 27.70
CA MET A 320 -6.08 -7.37 27.51
C MET A 320 -7.13 -7.66 28.58
N LYS A 321 -6.83 -7.40 29.86
CA LYS A 321 -7.79 -7.63 30.94
C LYS A 321 -9.04 -6.74 30.86
N SER A 322 -8.90 -5.48 30.46
CA SER A 322 -10.04 -4.55 30.35
C SER A 322 -10.96 -4.90 29.19
N GLU A 323 -10.39 -5.32 28.05
CA GLU A 323 -11.16 -5.65 26.84
C GLU A 323 -11.73 -7.08 26.91
N LEU A 324 -10.95 -8.07 27.36
CA LEU A 324 -11.34 -9.48 27.34
C LEU A 324 -12.17 -9.93 28.54
N LYS A 325 -12.05 -9.24 29.69
CA LYS A 325 -12.59 -9.70 31.00
C LYS A 325 -12.25 -11.17 31.33
N ALA A 326 -11.22 -11.74 30.70
CA ALA A 326 -10.82 -13.15 30.79
C ALA A 326 -9.33 -13.28 31.13
N ASN A 327 -8.91 -14.46 31.56
CA ASN A 327 -7.50 -14.74 31.85
C ASN A 327 -6.72 -14.94 30.53
N GLU A 328 -5.61 -14.24 30.40
CA GLU A 328 -4.70 -14.31 29.25
C GLU A 328 -4.28 -15.74 28.89
N ALA A 329 -4.02 -16.58 29.90
CA ALA A 329 -3.63 -17.98 29.69
C ALA A 329 -4.72 -18.80 28.98
N ILE A 330 -5.99 -18.43 29.14
CA ILE A 330 -7.12 -19.10 28.47
C ILE A 330 -7.24 -18.60 27.03
N VAL A 331 -6.99 -17.30 26.80
CA VAL A 331 -7.13 -16.69 25.47
C VAL A 331 -6.08 -17.22 24.50
N PHE A 332 -4.85 -17.42 24.98
CA PHE A 332 -3.77 -18.01 24.18
C PHE A 332 -3.69 -19.54 24.26
N SER A 333 -4.68 -20.22 24.87
CA SER A 333 -4.67 -21.68 25.00
C SER A 333 -5.00 -22.43 23.70
N SER A 334 -5.74 -21.80 22.79
CA SER A 334 -6.01 -22.34 21.46
C SER A 334 -6.32 -21.23 20.45
N LYS A 335 -5.98 -21.50 19.17
CA LYS A 335 -6.24 -20.57 18.07
C LYS A 335 -7.75 -20.31 17.86
N GLU A 336 -8.59 -21.30 18.14
CA GLU A 336 -10.07 -21.19 18.03
C GLU A 336 -10.65 -20.20 19.04
N ILE A 337 -10.18 -20.26 20.29
CA ILE A 337 -10.59 -19.32 21.35
C ILE A 337 -10.15 -17.90 20.97
N LEU A 338 -8.92 -17.75 20.51
CA LEU A 338 -8.34 -16.48 20.08
C LEU A 338 -9.13 -15.82 18.93
N LEU A 339 -9.62 -16.62 17.98
CA LEU A 339 -10.49 -16.17 16.89
C LEU A 339 -11.89 -15.73 17.36
N GLN A 340 -12.48 -16.45 18.33
CA GLN A 340 -13.75 -16.04 18.93
C GLN A 340 -13.62 -14.70 19.64
N PHE A 341 -12.50 -14.49 20.35
CA PHE A 341 -12.26 -13.25 21.07
C PHE A 341 -11.90 -12.07 20.16
N LYS A 342 -11.24 -12.31 19.01
CA LYS A 342 -10.97 -11.25 18.01
C LYS A 342 -12.23 -10.43 17.68
N LYS A 343 -13.39 -11.08 17.55
CA LYS A 343 -14.67 -10.42 17.21
C LYS A 343 -15.09 -9.32 18.20
N ASN A 344 -14.57 -9.36 19.42
CA ASN A 344 -14.89 -8.41 20.48
C ASN A 344 -13.93 -7.23 20.56
N PHE A 345 -12.86 -7.22 19.76
CA PHE A 345 -11.90 -6.12 19.73
C PHE A 345 -12.22 -5.12 18.62
N PRO A 346 -11.96 -3.82 18.86
CA PRO A 346 -11.95 -2.85 17.78
C PRO A 346 -10.80 -3.15 16.82
N GLU A 347 -11.03 -2.89 15.54
CA GLU A 347 -9.96 -2.88 14.53
C GLU A 347 -9.14 -1.60 14.67
N TYR A 348 -7.83 -1.71 14.42
CA TYR A 348 -6.89 -0.60 14.53
C TYR A 348 -6.22 -0.37 13.19
N ASP A 349 -6.18 0.89 12.77
CA ASP A 349 -5.51 1.32 11.54
C ASP A 349 -3.99 1.36 11.69
N ALA A 350 -3.51 1.48 12.93
CA ALA A 350 -2.10 1.49 13.28
C ALA A 350 -1.89 1.01 14.72
N ILE A 351 -0.91 0.13 14.95
CA ILE A 351 -0.49 -0.35 16.26
C ILE A 351 1.02 -0.21 16.41
N PHE A 352 1.46 0.44 17.49
CA PHE A 352 2.84 0.46 17.95
C PHE A 352 3.00 -0.50 19.13
N ILE A 353 4.07 -1.29 19.15
CA ILE A 353 4.43 -2.15 20.27
C ILE A 353 5.82 -1.74 20.75
N LYS A 354 5.91 -1.04 21.87
CA LYS A 354 7.17 -0.74 22.54
C LYS A 354 7.59 -1.95 23.38
N GLU A 355 8.89 -2.22 23.43
CA GLU A 355 9.46 -3.40 24.10
C GLU A 355 9.00 -4.71 23.44
N SER A 356 8.97 -4.73 22.10
CA SER A 356 8.44 -5.87 21.33
C SER A 356 9.14 -7.20 21.66
N GLN A 357 10.41 -7.16 22.05
CA GLN A 357 11.17 -8.34 22.47
C GLN A 357 10.63 -9.03 23.73
N LEU A 358 9.80 -8.35 24.53
CA LEU A 358 9.18 -8.91 25.73
C LEU A 358 7.88 -9.66 25.41
N PHE A 359 7.34 -9.51 24.20
CA PHE A 359 6.13 -10.18 23.78
C PHE A 359 6.43 -11.58 23.23
N LYS A 360 5.57 -12.54 23.56
CA LYS A 360 5.61 -13.89 22.98
C LYS A 360 5.10 -13.84 21.53
N ALA A 361 5.55 -14.79 20.71
CA ALA A 361 5.13 -14.91 19.31
C ALA A 361 3.60 -14.95 19.14
N GLU A 362 2.90 -15.72 19.98
CA GLU A 362 1.42 -15.83 19.97
C GLU A 362 0.72 -14.49 20.28
N GLN A 363 1.31 -13.67 21.17
CA GLN A 363 0.78 -12.34 21.50
C GLN A 363 0.98 -11.38 20.33
N ILE A 364 2.14 -11.43 19.66
CA ILE A 364 2.42 -10.62 18.48
C ILE A 364 1.48 -11.01 17.32
N GLU A 365 1.28 -12.30 17.08
CA GLU A 365 0.36 -12.81 16.06
C GLU A 365 -1.07 -12.33 16.30
N PHE A 366 -1.55 -12.40 17.54
CA PHE A 366 -2.86 -11.84 17.91
C PHE A 366 -2.95 -10.34 17.64
N ILE A 367 -1.93 -9.56 18.00
CA ILE A 367 -1.93 -8.10 17.75
C ILE A 367 -1.93 -7.81 16.24
N LYS A 368 -1.20 -8.60 15.43
CA LYS A 368 -1.23 -8.49 13.96
C LYS A 368 -2.63 -8.80 13.41
N MET A 369 -3.37 -9.73 13.99
CA MET A 369 -4.75 -10.02 13.58
C MET A 369 -5.69 -8.85 13.87
N LEU A 370 -5.44 -8.08 14.93
CA LEU A 370 -6.21 -6.87 15.27
C LEU A 370 -5.91 -5.69 14.35
N ALA A 371 -4.67 -5.60 13.84
CA ALA A 371 -4.28 -4.64 12.82
C ALA A 371 -4.70 -5.06 11.39
N GLY A 372 -5.40 -6.18 11.22
CA GLY A 372 -5.81 -6.69 9.90
C GLY A 372 -4.65 -7.20 9.02
N ILE A 373 -3.44 -7.35 9.58
CA ILE A 373 -2.22 -7.75 8.86
C ILE A 373 -2.17 -9.27 8.62
N THR A 374 -2.73 -10.04 9.54
CA THR A 374 -2.84 -11.50 9.45
C THR A 374 -4.32 -11.90 9.46
N GLN A 375 -4.71 -12.73 8.49
CA GLN A 375 -6.02 -13.38 8.47
C GLN A 375 -5.90 -14.84 8.93
N VAL A 376 -7.02 -15.33 9.47
CA VAL A 376 -7.32 -16.66 10.04
C VAL A 376 -6.50 -17.81 9.45
#